data_AF-A0A379ESU1-F1
#
_entry.id   AF-A0A379ESU1-F1
#
_cell.length_a   1.000
_cell.length_b   1.000
_cell.length_c   1.000
_cell.angle_alpha   90.00
_cell.angle_beta   90.00
_cell.angle_gamma   90.00
#
_symmetry.space_group_name_H-M   'P 1'
#
loop_
_entity.id
_entity.type
_entity.pdbx_description
1 polymer ?
#
loop_
_entity_poly.entity_id
_entity_poly.type
_entity_poly.pdbx_seq_one_letter_code
_entity_poly.pdbx_strand_id
1 'polypeptide(L)'
;MKKGFTLLEMLVVLFLLSSVLVITLPKWRYLYDEHRFDQELNKLYAFLRLAQSRVANSQEVWLLVANRDLAHKRWCLSVQRKFERICDCLDSKSCSQNALALFYYPQFADRIMLVSKFYYPREMSRLSGIRDTLETTCFVLQMGNQRRVFSLFNVGSIKLKMHQSLSACENKGN
;
A
#
# COMPACT_ATOMS: atom_id res chain seq x y z
N MET A 1 25.65 -1.51 -57.94
CA MET A 1 24.20 -1.30 -58.13
C MET A 1 23.56 -1.08 -56.76
N LYS A 2 23.20 0.17 -56.41
CA LYS A 2 22.46 0.44 -55.17
C LYS A 2 20.97 0.28 -55.48
N LYS A 3 20.35 -0.80 -55.00
CA LYS A 3 18.89 -0.96 -55.04
C LYS A 3 18.30 0.10 -54.10
N GLY A 4 17.66 1.12 -54.67
CA GLY A 4 16.97 2.15 -53.90
C GLY A 4 15.76 1.53 -53.20
N PHE A 5 15.58 1.85 -51.93
CA PHE A 5 14.40 1.45 -51.16
C PHE A 5 13.16 2.07 -51.80
N THR A 6 12.14 1.27 -52.12
CA THR A 6 10.92 1.81 -52.72
C THR A 6 10.07 2.50 -51.65
N LEU A 7 9.39 3.58 -52.02
CA LEU A 7 8.53 4.34 -51.09
C LEU A 7 7.42 3.46 -50.48
N LEU A 8 6.97 2.46 -51.24
CA LEU A 8 6.02 1.44 -50.79
C LEU A 8 6.61 0.53 -49.71
N GLU A 9 7.85 0.06 -49.84
CA GLU A 9 8.52 -0.72 -48.78
C GLU A 9 8.66 0.08 -47.48
N MET A 10 8.97 1.39 -47.56
CA MET A 10 9.03 2.25 -46.38
C MET A 10 7.68 2.37 -45.67
N LEU A 11 6.58 2.53 -46.43
CA LEU A 11 5.22 2.58 -45.88
C LEU A 11 4.80 1.26 -45.24
N VAL A 12 5.14 0.13 -45.86
CA VAL A 12 4.86 -1.21 -45.31
C VAL A 12 5.64 -1.41 -44.01
N VAL A 13 6.91 -1.03 -43.96
CA VAL A 13 7.72 -1.13 -42.73
C VAL A 13 7.16 -0.26 -41.61
N LEU A 14 6.75 0.98 -41.90
CA LEU A 14 6.14 1.87 -40.92
C LEU A 14 4.79 1.33 -40.41
N PHE A 15 3.98 0.76 -41.29
CA PHE A 15 2.71 0.14 -40.93
C PHE A 15 2.90 -1.08 -40.01
N LEU A 16 3.88 -1.94 -40.32
CA LEU A 16 4.23 -3.08 -39.48
C LEU A 16 4.75 -2.64 -38.11
N LEU A 17 5.65 -1.65 -38.07
CA LEU A 17 6.15 -1.06 -36.82
C LEU A 17 5.03 -0.48 -35.96
N SER A 18 4.15 0.31 -36.57
CA SER A 18 2.99 0.90 -35.87
C SER A 18 2.08 -0.19 -35.29
N SER A 19 1.79 -1.23 -36.07
CA SER A 19 0.97 -2.36 -35.63
C SER A 19 1.58 -3.09 -34.43
N VAL A 20 2.90 -3.33 -34.45
CA VAL A 20 3.62 -3.96 -33.32
C VAL A 20 3.61 -3.06 -32.09
N LEU A 21 3.80 -1.75 -32.26
CA LEU A 21 3.78 -0.77 -31.16
C LEU A 21 2.41 -0.73 -30.46
N VAL A 22 1.31 -0.72 -31.21
CA VAL A 22 -0.06 -0.70 -30.66
C VAL A 22 -0.33 -1.94 -29.79
N ILE A 23 0.24 -3.10 -30.14
CA ILE A 23 0.03 -4.35 -29.40
C ILE A 23 0.94 -4.44 -28.16
N THR A 24 2.17 -3.96 -28.26
CA THR A 24 3.20 -4.13 -27.21
C THR A 24 3.09 -3.11 -26.09
N LEU A 25 2.77 -1.84 -26.40
CA LEU A 25 2.64 -0.76 -25.42
C LEU A 25 1.66 -1.03 -24.26
N PRO A 26 0.41 -1.49 -24.49
CA PRO A 26 -0.53 -1.74 -23.39
C PRO A 26 -0.04 -2.86 -22.46
N LYS A 27 0.57 -3.92 -23.02
CA LYS A 27 1.12 -5.04 -22.24
C LYS A 27 2.29 -4.59 -21.36
N TRP A 28 3.19 -3.77 -21.91
CA TRP A 28 4.32 -3.23 -21.15
C TRP A 28 3.85 -2.36 -19.98
N ARG A 29 2.85 -1.51 -20.23
CA ARG A 29 2.30 -0.62 -19.20
C ARG A 29 1.67 -1.41 -18.06
N TYR A 30 0.92 -2.48 -18.36
CA TYR A 30 0.36 -3.38 -17.35
C TYR A 30 1.44 -4.01 -16.47
N LEU A 31 2.48 -4.60 -17.08
CA LEU A 31 3.58 -5.23 -16.33
C LEU A 31 4.34 -4.23 -15.44
N TYR A 32 4.53 -3.01 -15.94
CA TYR A 32 5.19 -1.95 -15.20
C TYR A 32 4.36 -1.49 -13.99
N ASP A 33 3.04 -1.36 -14.15
CA ASP A 33 2.12 -1.00 -13.07
C ASP A 33 2.05 -2.12 -12.00
N GLU A 34 2.03 -3.41 -12.40
CA GLU A 34 2.13 -4.54 -11.46
C GLU A 34 3.41 -4.48 -10.63
N HIS A 35 4.55 -4.27 -11.28
CA HIS A 35 5.83 -4.25 -10.59
C HIS A 35 5.90 -3.15 -9.53
N ARG A 36 5.39 -1.94 -9.84
CA ARG A 36 5.29 -0.85 -8.86
C ARG A 36 4.35 -1.18 -7.70
N PHE A 37 3.24 -1.85 -7.99
CA PHE A 37 2.32 -2.27 -6.95
C PHE A 37 2.98 -3.27 -5.99
N ASP A 38 3.68 -4.28 -6.52
CA ASP A 38 4.40 -5.26 -5.71
C ASP A 38 5.54 -4.64 -4.89
N GLN A 39 6.26 -3.66 -5.45
CA GLN A 39 7.26 -2.88 -4.71
C GLN A 39 6.66 -2.21 -3.47
N GLU A 40 5.47 -1.61 -3.60
CA GLU A 40 4.79 -0.95 -2.49
C GLU A 40 4.24 -1.93 -1.46
N LEU A 41 3.72 -3.07 -1.91
CA LEU A 41 3.30 -4.14 -1.01
C LEU A 41 4.47 -4.63 -0.16
N ASN A 42 5.63 -4.86 -0.79
CA ASN A 42 6.84 -5.31 -0.10
C ASN A 42 7.37 -4.24 0.86
N LYS A 43 7.40 -2.97 0.45
CA LYS A 43 7.79 -1.85 1.31
C LYS A 43 6.87 -1.74 2.53
N LEU A 44 5.56 -1.83 2.32
CA LEU A 44 4.59 -1.78 3.40
C LEU A 44 4.70 -3.00 4.33
N TYR A 45 4.89 -4.20 3.77
CA TYR A 45 5.11 -5.41 4.56
C TYR A 45 6.36 -5.27 5.45
N ALA A 46 7.47 -4.77 4.90
CA ALA A 46 8.68 -4.50 5.65
C ALA A 46 8.47 -3.46 6.77
N PHE A 47 7.73 -2.39 6.48
CA PHE A 47 7.34 -1.40 7.49
C PHE A 47 6.55 -2.01 8.65
N LEU A 48 5.54 -2.83 8.34
CA LEU A 48 4.74 -3.50 9.37
C LEU A 48 5.57 -4.48 10.20
N ARG A 49 6.53 -5.20 9.58
CA ARG A 49 7.46 -6.08 10.30
C ARG A 49 8.40 -5.30 11.22
N LEU A 50 8.93 -4.17 10.77
CA LEU A 50 9.73 -3.28 11.59
C LEU A 50 8.91 -2.75 12.78
N ALA A 51 7.67 -2.34 12.53
CA ALA A 51 6.75 -1.90 13.57
C ALA A 51 6.50 -3.00 14.60
N GLN A 52 6.20 -4.23 14.18
CA GLN A 52 6.04 -5.37 15.07
C GLN A 52 7.27 -5.61 15.95
N SER A 53 8.47 -5.56 15.37
CA SER A 53 9.72 -5.71 16.13
C SER A 53 9.89 -4.62 17.20
N ARG A 54 9.56 -3.36 16.89
CA ARG A 54 9.60 -2.27 17.88
C ARG A 54 8.56 -2.45 18.99
N VAL A 55 7.35 -2.85 18.63
CA VAL A 55 6.27 -3.11 19.59
C VAL A 55 6.69 -4.22 20.56
N ALA A 56 7.19 -5.35 20.05
CA ALA A 56 7.65 -6.47 20.86
C ALA A 56 8.76 -6.06 21.84
N ASN A 57 9.73 -5.26 21.37
CA ASN A 57 10.82 -4.76 22.23
C ASN A 57 10.37 -3.78 23.32
N SER A 58 9.28 -3.04 23.07
CA SER A 58 8.79 -2.03 24.01
C SER A 58 7.94 -2.58 25.15
N GLN A 59 7.36 -3.78 25.00
CA GLN A 59 6.36 -4.35 25.92
C GLN A 59 5.17 -3.41 26.22
N GLU A 60 4.85 -2.50 25.31
CA GLU A 60 3.73 -1.56 25.44
C GLU A 60 2.68 -1.78 24.35
N VAL A 61 1.53 -1.10 24.50
CA VAL A 61 0.48 -1.09 23.46
C VAL A 61 0.71 0.07 22.51
N TRP A 62 0.78 -0.26 21.22
CA TRP A 62 0.88 0.69 20.13
C TRP A 62 -0.40 0.70 19.29
N LEU A 63 -0.69 1.83 18.69
CA LEU A 63 -1.84 2.07 17.83
C LEU A 63 -1.35 2.13 16.39
N LEU A 64 -1.99 1.35 15.52
CA LEU A 64 -1.84 1.45 14.08
C LEU A 64 -2.97 2.34 13.56
N VAL A 65 -2.62 3.43 12.92
CA VAL A 65 -3.55 4.49 12.50
C VAL A 65 -3.36 4.74 11.00
N ALA A 66 -4.47 4.84 10.29
CA ALA A 66 -4.50 5.13 8.87
C ALA A 66 -5.06 6.53 8.62
N ASN A 67 -4.36 7.35 7.86
CA ASN A 67 -4.83 8.68 7.48
C ASN A 67 -4.96 8.73 5.97
N ARG A 68 -6.02 9.36 5.49
CA ARG A 68 -6.32 9.44 4.08
C ARG A 68 -7.00 10.76 3.76
N ASP A 69 -6.48 11.41 2.73
CA ASP A 69 -6.97 12.64 2.15
C ASP A 69 -7.34 12.37 0.69
N LEU A 70 -8.64 12.27 0.44
CA LEU A 70 -9.18 11.99 -0.89
C LEU A 70 -9.04 13.17 -1.84
N ALA A 71 -9.05 14.41 -1.33
CA ALA A 71 -8.96 15.61 -2.15
C ALA A 71 -7.58 15.73 -2.80
N HIS A 72 -6.52 15.48 -2.03
CA HIS A 72 -5.15 15.57 -2.52
C HIS A 72 -4.55 14.21 -2.92
N LYS A 73 -5.34 13.12 -2.88
CA LYS A 73 -4.90 11.74 -3.15
C LYS A 73 -3.66 11.34 -2.33
N ARG A 74 -3.72 11.58 -1.02
CA ARG A 74 -2.65 11.24 -0.09
C ARG A 74 -3.16 10.27 0.95
N TRP A 75 -2.29 9.39 1.40
CA TRP A 75 -2.55 8.57 2.57
C TRP A 75 -1.22 8.23 3.25
N CYS A 76 -1.29 7.87 4.51
CA CYS A 76 -0.15 7.43 5.29
C CYS A 76 -0.62 6.48 6.38
N LEU A 77 0.33 5.74 6.94
CA LEU A 77 0.13 4.95 8.13
C LEU A 77 1.07 5.45 9.21
N SER A 78 0.58 5.44 10.45
CA SER A 78 1.44 5.61 11.61
C SER A 78 1.27 4.46 12.58
N VAL A 79 2.37 4.06 13.19
CA VAL A 79 2.41 3.14 14.32
C VAL A 79 3.00 3.91 15.48
N GLN A 80 2.19 4.23 16.47
CA GLN A 80 2.57 5.07 17.59
C GLN A 80 2.30 4.37 18.91
N ARG A 81 3.06 4.70 19.93
CA ARG A 81 2.74 4.33 21.30
C ARG A 81 1.38 4.91 21.70
N LYS A 82 0.59 4.16 22.49
CA LYS A 82 -0.66 4.70 23.04
C LYS A 82 -0.33 5.91 23.93
N PHE A 83 -0.82 7.08 23.52
CA PHE A 83 -0.64 8.34 24.22
C PHE A 83 -1.95 9.13 24.14
N GLU A 84 -2.08 10.23 24.91
CA GLU A 84 -3.32 10.99 25.05
C GLU A 84 -3.94 11.46 23.71
N ARG A 85 -3.13 11.62 22.67
CA ARG A 85 -3.59 12.02 21.33
C ARG A 85 -3.06 11.08 20.25
N ILE A 86 -3.92 10.76 19.29
CA ILE A 86 -3.55 10.08 18.06
C ILE A 86 -2.91 11.10 17.12
N CYS A 87 -1.76 10.74 16.54
CA CYS A 87 -1.03 11.55 15.58
C CYS A 87 -1.73 11.59 14.23
N ASP A 88 -1.74 12.78 13.63
CA ASP A 88 -2.02 12.91 12.21
C ASP A 88 -0.72 12.75 11.42
N CYS A 89 -0.58 11.67 10.65
CA CYS A 89 0.61 11.49 9.81
C CYS A 89 0.61 12.37 8.55
N LEU A 90 -0.52 12.99 8.18
CA LEU A 90 -0.57 13.98 7.10
C LEU A 90 -0.04 15.34 7.57
N ASP A 91 -0.12 15.62 8.88
CA ASP A 91 0.48 16.77 9.53
C ASP A 91 1.40 16.32 10.69
N SER A 92 2.56 15.76 10.32
CA SER A 92 3.52 15.21 11.29
C SER A 92 4.07 16.23 12.28
N LYS A 93 3.94 17.54 12.01
CA LYS A 93 4.36 18.62 12.93
C LYS A 93 3.43 18.75 14.13
N SER A 94 2.19 18.30 13.99
CA SER A 94 1.20 18.29 15.08
C SER A 94 1.46 17.19 16.12
N CYS A 95 2.34 16.22 15.80
CA CYS A 95 2.73 15.16 16.71
C CYS A 95 3.68 15.65 17.80
N SER A 96 3.38 15.28 19.05
CA SER A 96 4.32 15.46 20.16
C SER A 96 5.61 14.69 19.88
N GLN A 97 6.77 15.33 20.09
CA GLN A 97 8.09 14.68 19.94
C GLN A 97 8.27 13.48 20.89
N ASN A 98 7.47 13.42 21.97
CA ASN A 98 7.48 12.33 22.94
C ASN A 98 6.65 11.11 22.47
N ALA A 99 5.81 11.27 21.45
CA ALA A 99 5.11 10.14 20.83
C ALA A 99 6.11 9.40 19.94
N LEU A 100 6.71 8.34 20.48
CA LEU A 100 7.48 7.38 19.68
C LEU A 100 6.56 6.85 18.58
N ALA A 101 6.73 7.36 17.37
CA ALA A 101 5.89 7.07 16.23
C ALA A 101 6.74 6.69 15.01
N LEU A 102 6.31 5.65 14.34
CA LEU A 102 6.80 5.19 13.05
C LEU A 102 5.81 5.65 11.98
N PHE A 103 6.32 6.26 10.92
CA PHE A 103 5.50 6.73 9.82
C PHE A 103 5.82 5.97 8.54
N TYR A 104 4.77 5.64 7.79
CA TYR A 104 4.87 5.11 6.43
C TYR A 104 4.17 6.05 5.47
N TYR A 105 4.91 6.42 4.44
CA TYR A 105 4.41 7.19 3.30
C TYR A 105 4.54 6.36 2.02
N PRO A 106 3.47 6.23 1.23
CA PRO A 106 3.52 5.60 -0.08
C PRO A 106 4.43 6.39 -1.03
N GLN A 107 5.21 5.70 -1.86
CA GLN A 107 5.96 6.29 -2.96
C GLN A 107 5.04 6.64 -4.14
N PHE A 108 3.99 5.86 -4.37
CA PHE A 108 3.03 6.03 -5.47
C PHE A 108 1.61 6.37 -4.97
N ALA A 109 1.51 7.39 -4.11
CA ALA A 109 0.24 7.84 -3.50
C ALA A 109 -0.84 8.25 -4.53
N ASP A 110 -0.41 8.72 -5.70
CA ASP A 110 -1.26 9.18 -6.79
C ASP A 110 -2.04 8.04 -7.48
N ARG A 111 -1.55 6.80 -7.38
CA ARG A 111 -2.14 5.61 -8.02
C ARG A 111 -2.60 4.54 -7.04
N ILE A 112 -1.98 4.48 -5.86
CA ILE A 112 -2.26 3.48 -4.84
C ILE A 112 -3.00 4.14 -3.70
N MET A 113 -4.13 3.55 -3.31
CA MET A 113 -4.94 4.03 -2.20
C MET A 113 -5.13 2.94 -1.15
N LEU A 114 -5.06 3.36 0.12
CA LEU A 114 -5.40 2.51 1.25
C LEU A 114 -6.91 2.59 1.55
N VAL A 115 -7.54 1.42 1.68
CA VAL A 115 -8.94 1.23 2.06
C VAL A 115 -8.99 0.47 3.39
N SER A 116 -9.54 1.11 4.42
CA SER A 116 -9.69 0.56 5.77
C SER A 116 -11.08 0.86 6.31
N LYS A 117 -11.50 0.10 7.32
CA LYS A 117 -12.75 0.35 8.07
C LYS A 117 -12.67 1.62 8.92
N PHE A 118 -11.50 1.89 9.50
CA PHE A 118 -11.28 3.04 10.36
C PHE A 118 -10.08 3.85 9.88
N TYR A 119 -10.25 5.17 9.94
CA TYR A 119 -9.23 6.16 9.66
C TYR A 119 -9.14 7.12 10.85
N TYR A 120 -8.05 7.88 10.90
CA TYR A 120 -7.89 9.03 11.79
C TYR A 120 -9.18 9.87 11.85
N PRO A 121 -9.63 10.25 13.05
CA PRO A 121 -8.94 10.19 14.34
C PRO A 121 -9.07 8.86 15.10
N ARG A 122 -9.59 7.78 14.49
CA ARG A 122 -9.68 6.46 15.10
C ARG A 122 -8.52 5.55 14.70
N GLU A 123 -8.08 4.69 15.62
CA GLU A 123 -7.12 3.64 15.31
C GLU A 123 -7.74 2.55 14.42
N MET A 124 -6.93 1.99 13.54
CA MET A 124 -7.30 0.83 12.71
C MET A 124 -7.09 -0.48 13.46
N SER A 125 -6.11 -0.54 14.37
CA SER A 125 -5.80 -1.70 15.19
C SER A 125 -4.86 -1.33 16.34
N ARG A 126 -4.79 -2.22 17.33
CA ARG A 126 -3.85 -2.18 18.43
C ARG A 126 -2.83 -3.32 18.31
N LEU A 127 -1.58 -2.97 18.54
CA LEU A 127 -0.41 -3.84 18.54
C LEU A 127 0.07 -3.98 19.98
N SER A 128 -0.01 -5.16 20.58
CA SER A 128 0.43 -5.39 21.96
C SER A 128 1.75 -6.17 22.01
N GLY A 129 2.79 -5.57 22.60
CA GLY A 129 4.09 -6.22 22.81
C GLY A 129 4.15 -7.16 24.02
N ILE A 130 3.11 -7.18 24.87
CA ILE A 130 3.08 -7.98 26.12
C ILE A 130 2.63 -9.42 25.85
N ARG A 131 1.81 -9.63 24.83
CA ARG A 131 1.26 -10.96 24.46
C ARG A 131 1.46 -11.32 22.99
N ASP A 132 2.24 -10.54 22.23
CA ASP A 132 2.31 -10.59 20.76
C ASP A 132 0.93 -10.61 20.08
N THR A 133 -0.04 -9.93 20.73
CA THR A 133 -1.43 -9.91 20.29
C THR A 133 -1.68 -8.64 19.49
N LEU A 134 -2.05 -8.81 18.22
CA LEU A 134 -2.74 -7.77 17.47
C LEU A 134 -4.24 -7.90 17.68
N GLU A 135 -4.99 -6.80 17.64
CA GLU A 135 -6.40 -6.90 17.29
C GLU A 135 -6.50 -7.24 15.79
N THR A 136 -7.21 -8.33 15.44
CA THR A 136 -7.37 -8.74 14.04
C THR A 136 -7.90 -7.58 13.23
N THR A 137 -7.08 -7.10 12.29
CA THR A 137 -7.45 -6.00 11.41
C THR A 137 -7.16 -6.36 9.98
N CYS A 138 -7.92 -5.76 9.08
CA CYS A 138 -7.86 -6.02 7.68
C CYS A 138 -7.98 -4.69 6.94
N PHE A 139 -7.05 -4.45 6.01
CA PHE A 139 -7.10 -3.30 5.13
C PHE A 139 -6.62 -3.69 3.73
N VAL A 140 -7.02 -2.90 2.74
CA VAL A 140 -6.81 -3.18 1.34
C VAL A 140 -5.93 -2.10 0.74
N LEU A 141 -4.91 -2.50 -0.02
CA LEU A 141 -4.23 -1.63 -0.96
C LEU A 141 -4.86 -1.81 -2.34
N GLN A 142 -5.23 -0.71 -2.98
CA GLN A 142 -5.86 -0.70 -4.29
C GLN A 142 -5.09 0.18 -5.27
N MET A 143 -4.81 -0.36 -6.47
CA MET A 143 -4.28 0.37 -7.62
C MET A 143 -5.15 0.05 -8.85
N GLY A 144 -5.99 1.00 -9.28
CA GLY A 144 -6.97 0.75 -10.36
C GLY A 144 -7.88 -0.44 -10.05
N ASN A 145 -7.80 -1.49 -10.87
CA ASN A 145 -8.53 -2.75 -10.69
C ASN A 145 -7.79 -3.78 -9.80
N GLN A 146 -6.53 -3.54 -9.47
CA GLN A 146 -5.75 -4.44 -8.64
C GLN A 146 -6.01 -4.17 -7.16
N ARG A 147 -6.22 -5.24 -6.39
CA ARG A 147 -6.48 -5.17 -4.95
C ARG A 147 -5.72 -6.25 -4.21
N ARG A 148 -5.12 -5.87 -3.08
CA ARG A 148 -4.38 -6.77 -2.19
C ARG A 148 -4.81 -6.52 -0.76
N VAL A 149 -5.11 -7.58 -0.05
CA VAL A 149 -5.61 -7.52 1.31
C VAL A 149 -4.47 -7.83 2.28
N PHE A 150 -4.24 -6.92 3.21
CA PHE A 150 -3.41 -7.16 4.38
C PHE A 150 -4.31 -7.62 5.53
N SER A 151 -4.08 -8.83 6.02
CA SER A 151 -4.72 -9.35 7.22
C SER A 151 -3.68 -9.48 8.33
N LEU A 152 -3.87 -8.73 9.41
CA LEU A 152 -3.04 -8.84 10.61
C LEU A 152 -3.81 -9.67 11.63
N PHE A 153 -3.18 -10.73 12.15
CA PHE A 153 -3.80 -11.65 13.10
C PHE A 153 -3.22 -11.50 14.50
N ASN A 154 -3.99 -11.91 15.51
CA ASN A 154 -3.67 -11.87 16.95
C ASN A 154 -2.41 -12.63 17.40
N VAL A 155 -1.62 -13.18 16.47
CA VAL A 155 -0.39 -13.95 16.73
C VAL A 155 0.83 -13.30 16.07
N GLY A 156 0.80 -11.99 15.81
CA GLY A 156 1.89 -11.31 15.10
C GLY A 156 1.97 -11.62 13.59
N SER A 157 1.12 -12.49 13.04
CA SER A 157 1.22 -12.86 11.63
C SER A 157 0.56 -11.81 10.71
N ILE A 158 1.32 -11.38 9.70
CA ILE A 158 0.86 -10.54 8.60
C ILE A 158 0.70 -11.45 7.40
N LYS A 159 -0.52 -11.58 6.87
CA LYS A 159 -0.79 -12.33 5.63
C LYS A 159 -1.18 -11.37 4.52
N LEU A 160 -0.49 -11.48 3.40
CA LEU A 160 -0.86 -10.84 2.15
C LEU A 160 -1.75 -11.82 1.38
N LYS A 161 -3.00 -11.42 1.10
CA LYS A 161 -3.92 -12.22 0.28
C LYS A 161 -4.13 -11.57 -1.07
N MET A 162 -4.08 -12.41 -2.09
CA MET A 162 -4.24 -12.05 -3.49
C MET A 162 -5.74 -12.10 -3.84
N HIS A 163 -6.27 -11.05 -4.49
CA HIS A 163 -7.62 -11.04 -5.06
C HIS A 163 -8.75 -11.39 -4.08
N GLN A 164 -9.16 -10.40 -3.28
CA GLN A 164 -10.37 -10.50 -2.48
C GLN A 164 -11.18 -9.21 -2.58
N SER A 165 -12.51 -9.37 -2.63
CA SER A 165 -13.49 -8.29 -2.56
C SER A 165 -13.33 -7.50 -1.25
N LEU A 166 -13.80 -6.25 -1.21
CA LEU A 166 -13.83 -5.43 0.01
C LEU A 166 -14.52 -6.18 1.17
N SER A 167 -15.45 -7.08 0.86
CA SER A 167 -16.14 -7.95 1.81
C SER A 167 -15.25 -9.01 2.50
N ALA A 168 -14.00 -9.21 2.07
CA ALA A 168 -13.08 -10.10 2.78
C ALA A 168 -12.57 -9.52 4.11
N CYS A 169 -12.63 -8.20 4.27
CA CYS A 169 -12.40 -7.56 5.57
C CYS A 169 -13.69 -7.46 6.42
N GLU A 170 -14.85 -7.91 5.92
CA GLU A 170 -16.16 -7.79 6.58
C GLU A 170 -16.54 -8.98 7.46
N ASN A 171 -15.77 -10.07 7.48
CA ASN A 171 -16.21 -11.31 8.13
C ASN A 171 -15.29 -11.77 9.25
N LYS A 172 -15.25 -11.02 10.36
CA LYS A 172 -14.91 -11.49 11.72
C LYS A 172 -15.53 -10.56 12.76
N GLY A 173 -16.85 -10.63 12.90
CA GLY A 173 -17.60 -9.95 13.94
C GLY A 173 -18.86 -10.73 14.23
N ASN A 174 -18.73 -11.76 15.06
CA ASN A 174 -19.75 -12.22 15.99
C ASN A 174 -19.05 -12.44 17.33
#